data_AF-A0A2D6F8A4-F1
#
_entry.id   AF-A0A2D6F8A4-F1
#
_cell.length_a   1.000
_cell.length_b   1.000
_cell.length_c   1.000
_cell.angle_alpha   90.00
_cell.angle_beta   90.00
_cell.angle_gamma   90.00
#
_symmetry.space_group_name_H-M   'P 1'
#
loop_
_entity.id
_entity.type
_entity.pdbx_description
1 polymer ?
#
loop_
_entity_poly.entity_id
_entity_poly.type
_entity_poly.pdbx_seq_one_letter_code
_entity_poly.pdbx_strand_id
1 'polypeptide(L)'
;MDLIFDNGESQNPRGHALLYFRVDTEPGSVYATYVVTLPVKSDLTKYVPPFLASHLGNMPLSELSAFAMPPVPEAVSSFAELERLSQLRGDDLVYGGSMFSFDLARMMETATEAVQAYSSLCSDALAMTSTPAEGAAAAISEELRDTLQAPPTAEPEPEPEEEPDESLNVNEVLFSFMSESDKLGELSKLLGRLRFAVDGSDQAAADEVSVEITVLARHLPESFKVGDLLEAAKDNSERSSQLAKLYIDRCFRLSVGEEIAATELDAQIQLLKDQA
;
A
#
# COMPACT_ATOMS: atom_id res chain seq x y z
N MET A 1 13.91 3.47 -22.87
CA MET A 1 14.92 3.96 -21.92
C MET A 1 16.11 3.01 -21.96
N ASP A 2 17.33 3.54 -22.01
CA ASP A 2 18.55 2.72 -22.06
C ASP A 2 19.13 2.55 -20.64
N LEU A 3 19.20 1.30 -20.18
CA LEU A 3 19.73 0.94 -18.87
C LEU A 3 21.23 0.67 -18.95
N ILE A 4 22.00 1.21 -18.02
CA ILE A 4 23.45 0.98 -17.92
C ILE A 4 23.72 0.08 -16.73
N PHE A 5 24.41 -1.04 -16.96
CA PHE A 5 24.73 -2.01 -15.91
C PHE A 5 26.14 -1.71 -15.37
N ASP A 6 26.23 -1.30 -14.12
CA ASP A 6 27.51 -1.18 -13.41
C ASP A 6 27.94 -2.52 -12.80
N ASN A 7 26.96 -3.36 -12.44
CA ASN A 7 27.15 -4.74 -12.00
C ASN A 7 26.07 -5.61 -12.66
N GLY A 8 26.46 -6.78 -13.18
CA GLY A 8 25.59 -7.64 -13.99
C GLY A 8 25.80 -7.46 -15.49
N GLU A 9 25.00 -8.19 -16.29
CA GLU A 9 25.09 -8.20 -17.74
C GLU A 9 23.72 -8.00 -18.36
N SER A 10 23.56 -7.00 -19.25
CA SER A 10 22.27 -6.71 -19.88
C SER A 10 21.76 -7.84 -20.79
N GLN A 11 22.63 -8.73 -21.26
CA GLN A 11 22.28 -9.90 -22.06
C GLN A 11 21.84 -11.10 -21.20
N ASN A 12 22.14 -11.07 -19.91
CA ASN A 12 21.78 -12.11 -18.97
C ASN A 12 21.46 -11.49 -17.60
N PRO A 13 20.41 -10.64 -17.53
CA PRO A 13 20.01 -9.99 -16.29
C PRO A 13 19.51 -11.04 -15.29
N ARG A 14 19.73 -10.79 -14.01
CA ARG A 14 19.43 -11.74 -12.92
C ARG A 14 17.95 -11.84 -12.56
N GLY A 15 17.13 -10.94 -13.11
CA GLY A 15 15.72 -10.80 -12.75
C GLY A 15 15.50 -9.98 -11.48
N HIS A 16 16.55 -9.42 -10.90
CA HIS A 16 16.47 -8.53 -9.75
C HIS A 16 17.64 -7.54 -9.73
N ALA A 17 17.34 -6.27 -9.47
CA ALA A 17 18.32 -5.19 -9.58
C ALA A 17 18.12 -4.10 -8.52
N LEU A 18 19.23 -3.56 -8.03
CA LEU A 18 19.25 -2.23 -7.44
C LEU A 18 19.28 -1.22 -8.59
N LEU A 19 18.14 -0.57 -8.82
CA LEU A 19 18.00 0.46 -9.84
C LEU A 19 18.22 1.81 -9.18
N TYR A 20 19.16 2.60 -9.71
CA TYR A 20 19.48 3.90 -9.15
C TYR A 20 19.48 5.01 -10.19
N PHE A 21 19.28 6.22 -9.70
CA PHE A 21 19.17 7.45 -10.47
C PHE A 21 20.02 8.54 -9.82
N ARG A 22 20.41 9.52 -10.62
CA ARG A 22 21.12 10.72 -10.13
C ARG A 22 20.33 11.97 -10.49
N VAL A 23 20.59 13.05 -9.78
CA VAL A 23 19.97 14.35 -10.06
C VAL A 23 21.01 15.26 -10.67
N ASP A 24 20.78 15.78 -11.88
CA ASP A 24 21.75 16.63 -12.58
C ASP A 24 22.11 17.89 -11.78
N THR A 25 21.15 18.44 -11.04
CA THR A 25 21.34 19.63 -10.19
C THR A 25 22.01 19.32 -8.86
N GLU A 26 22.08 18.05 -8.45
CA GLU A 26 22.67 17.59 -7.19
C GLU A 26 23.53 16.34 -7.41
N PRO A 27 24.78 16.49 -7.89
CA PRO A 27 25.61 15.36 -8.33
C PRO A 27 25.96 14.34 -7.23
N GLY A 28 25.80 14.72 -5.96
CA GLY A 28 26.02 13.85 -4.80
C GLY A 28 24.78 13.07 -4.35
N SER A 29 23.60 13.43 -4.84
CA SER A 29 22.33 12.81 -4.47
C SER A 29 22.08 11.58 -5.36
N VAL A 30 21.86 10.44 -4.72
CA VAL A 30 21.55 9.18 -5.39
C VAL A 30 20.21 8.70 -4.85
N TYR A 31 19.33 8.31 -5.76
CA TYR A 31 18.03 7.72 -5.43
C TYR A 31 18.01 6.29 -5.93
N ALA A 32 17.39 5.38 -5.18
CA ALA A 32 17.33 3.98 -5.56
C ALA A 32 15.97 3.36 -5.27
N THR A 33 15.65 2.33 -6.06
CA THR A 33 14.55 1.41 -5.84
C THR A 33 15.03 -0.01 -6.17
N TYR A 34 14.31 -1.02 -5.69
CA TYR A 34 14.60 -2.41 -5.97
C TYR A 34 13.62 -2.96 -7.00
N VAL A 35 14.14 -3.45 -8.12
CA VAL A 35 13.34 -4.02 -9.23
C VAL A 35 13.36 -5.54 -9.13
N VAL A 36 12.20 -6.17 -9.32
CA VAL A 36 12.04 -7.62 -9.42
C VAL A 36 11.26 -7.97 -10.67
N THR A 37 11.76 -8.92 -11.44
CA THR A 37 11.04 -9.60 -12.53
C THR A 37 10.76 -11.05 -12.11
N LEU A 38 9.49 -11.42 -12.10
CA LEU A 38 9.04 -12.74 -11.68
C LEU A 38 9.33 -13.77 -12.79
N PRO A 39 10.00 -14.90 -12.48
CA PRO A 39 10.33 -15.93 -13.48
C PRO A 39 9.14 -16.78 -13.89
N VAL A 40 8.02 -16.70 -13.15
CA VAL A 40 6.79 -17.46 -13.41
C VAL A 40 5.63 -16.49 -13.52
N LYS A 41 4.85 -16.60 -14.59
CA LYS A 41 3.61 -15.84 -14.76
C LYS A 41 2.70 -16.14 -13.57
N SER A 42 2.55 -15.13 -12.72
CA SER A 42 1.77 -15.22 -11.50
C SER A 42 0.66 -14.21 -11.61
N ASP A 43 -0.58 -14.70 -11.61
CA ASP A 43 -1.74 -13.83 -11.49
C ASP A 43 -1.84 -13.43 -10.02
N LEU A 44 -1.28 -12.26 -9.69
CA LEU A 44 -1.25 -11.78 -8.31
C LEU A 44 -2.66 -11.51 -7.79
N THR A 45 -3.67 -11.35 -8.65
CA THR A 45 -5.07 -11.22 -8.22
C THR A 45 -5.57 -12.45 -7.45
N LYS A 46 -5.00 -13.64 -7.71
CA LYS A 46 -5.33 -14.88 -6.99
C LYS A 46 -4.79 -14.92 -5.56
N TYR A 47 -3.81 -14.08 -5.27
CA TYR A 47 -3.12 -14.02 -3.97
C TYR A 47 -3.39 -12.70 -3.25
N VAL A 48 -4.01 -11.74 -3.95
CA VAL A 48 -4.59 -10.54 -3.37
C VAL A 48 -5.85 -11.00 -2.64
N PRO A 49 -5.90 -10.84 -1.31
CA PRO A 49 -7.12 -11.09 -0.57
C PRO A 49 -8.26 -10.25 -1.19
N PRO A 50 -9.46 -10.82 -1.37
CA PRO A 50 -10.59 -10.13 -2.02
C PRO A 50 -10.83 -8.71 -1.49
N PHE A 51 -10.58 -8.52 -0.20
CA PHE A 51 -10.73 -7.28 0.52
C PHE A 51 -9.72 -6.16 0.15
N LEU A 52 -8.57 -6.50 -0.47
CA LEU A 52 -7.61 -5.50 -1.00
C LEU A 52 -7.85 -5.19 -2.48
N ALA A 53 -8.67 -5.98 -3.18
CA ALA A 53 -8.83 -5.88 -4.63
C ALA A 53 -9.42 -4.53 -5.08
N SER A 54 -10.33 -3.94 -4.29
CA SER A 54 -10.91 -2.61 -4.55
C SER A 54 -9.95 -1.45 -4.25
N HIS A 55 -9.00 -1.63 -3.32
CA HIS A 55 -8.04 -0.61 -2.90
C HIS A 55 -6.76 -0.56 -3.75
N LEU A 56 -6.43 -1.65 -4.44
CA LEU A 56 -5.31 -1.71 -5.39
C LEU A 56 -5.62 -1.01 -6.73
N GLY A 57 -6.87 -0.56 -6.92
CA GLY A 57 -7.31 0.24 -8.07
C GLY A 57 -7.23 -0.51 -9.40
N ASN A 58 -7.11 0.24 -10.51
CA ASN A 58 -6.89 -0.30 -11.87
C ASN A 58 -5.44 -0.80 -12.10
N MET A 59 -4.67 -1.07 -11.04
CA MET A 59 -3.32 -1.61 -11.21
C MET A 59 -3.45 -3.00 -11.83
N PRO A 60 -2.81 -3.28 -12.99
CA PRO A 60 -2.99 -4.55 -13.70
C PRO A 60 -2.20 -5.67 -12.98
N LEU A 61 -2.67 -6.08 -11.81
CA LEU A 61 -2.06 -7.12 -10.98
C LEU A 61 -2.01 -8.48 -11.68
N SER A 62 -2.92 -8.70 -12.63
CA SER A 62 -2.95 -9.86 -13.53
C SER A 62 -1.76 -9.91 -14.50
N GLU A 63 -1.07 -8.77 -14.71
CA GLU A 63 0.05 -8.63 -15.65
C GLU A 63 1.36 -8.21 -14.97
N LEU A 64 1.44 -8.21 -13.63
CA LEU A 64 2.66 -7.86 -12.89
C LEU A 64 3.72 -8.95 -13.01
N SER A 65 4.37 -9.04 -14.17
CA SER A 65 5.60 -9.82 -14.34
C SER A 65 6.82 -9.09 -13.77
N ALA A 66 6.75 -7.78 -13.54
CA ALA A 66 7.81 -7.01 -12.92
C ALA A 66 7.29 -5.78 -12.15
N PHE A 67 8.00 -5.38 -11.10
CA PHE A 67 7.66 -4.21 -10.28
C PHE A 67 8.88 -3.64 -9.54
N ALA A 68 8.74 -2.42 -9.01
CA ALA A 68 9.73 -1.73 -8.19
C ALA A 68 9.22 -1.46 -6.77
N MET A 69 10.09 -1.60 -5.78
CA MET A 69 9.81 -1.35 -4.37
C MET A 69 10.99 -0.60 -3.71
N PRO A 70 10.78 0.59 -3.13
CA PRO A 70 9.55 1.39 -3.17
C PRO A 70 9.22 1.91 -4.59
N PRO A 71 7.95 2.17 -4.94
CA PRO A 71 7.55 2.61 -6.29
C PRO A 71 8.09 3.99 -6.66
N VAL A 72 8.34 4.83 -5.66
CA VAL A 72 9.09 6.08 -5.81
C VAL A 72 10.50 5.82 -5.29
N PRO A 73 11.56 6.00 -6.11
CA PRO A 73 12.94 5.84 -5.65
C PRO A 73 13.25 6.74 -4.45
N GLU A 74 13.89 6.16 -3.45
CA GLU A 74 14.25 6.86 -2.21
C GLU A 74 15.71 7.29 -2.20
N ALA A 75 16.01 8.38 -1.50
CA ALA A 75 17.38 8.86 -1.35
C ALA A 75 18.21 7.85 -0.55
N VAL A 76 19.39 7.50 -1.08
CA VAL A 76 20.35 6.63 -0.41
C VAL A 76 21.60 7.40 0.00
N SER A 77 22.33 6.87 0.99
CA SER A 77 23.46 7.57 1.59
C SER A 77 24.62 7.82 0.61
N SER A 78 24.89 6.85 -0.28
CA SER A 78 25.96 6.92 -1.27
C SER A 78 25.84 5.84 -2.34
N PHE A 79 26.42 6.09 -3.52
CA PHE A 79 26.57 5.07 -4.56
C PHE A 79 27.41 3.87 -4.10
N ALA A 80 28.44 4.10 -3.27
CA ALA A 80 29.31 3.02 -2.75
C ALA A 80 28.53 2.00 -1.91
N GLU A 81 27.47 2.42 -1.22
CA GLU A 81 26.59 1.51 -0.49
C GLU A 81 25.82 0.59 -1.44
N LEU A 82 25.29 1.12 -2.55
CA LEU A 82 24.59 0.34 -3.58
C LEU A 82 25.51 -0.68 -4.24
N GLU A 83 26.75 -0.28 -4.56
CA GLU A 83 27.77 -1.18 -5.11
C GLU A 83 28.03 -2.35 -4.13
N ARG A 84 28.26 -2.05 -2.85
CA ARG A 84 28.46 -3.07 -1.81
C ARG A 84 27.24 -3.99 -1.68
N LEU A 85 26.03 -3.45 -1.68
CA LEU A 85 24.79 -4.22 -1.54
C LEU A 85 24.58 -5.14 -2.74
N SER A 86 24.79 -4.64 -3.97
CA SER A 86 24.66 -5.43 -5.20
C SER A 86 25.60 -6.64 -5.18
N GLN A 87 26.85 -6.45 -4.75
CA GLN A 87 27.84 -7.53 -4.67
C GLN A 87 27.49 -8.56 -3.59
N LEU A 88 27.08 -8.09 -2.41
CA LEU A 88 26.74 -8.95 -1.27
C LEU A 88 25.56 -9.87 -1.58
N ARG A 89 24.54 -9.33 -2.27
CA ARG A 89 23.31 -10.04 -2.62
C ARG A 89 23.43 -10.80 -3.93
N GLY A 90 24.38 -10.40 -4.77
CA GLY A 90 24.49 -10.88 -6.13
C GLY A 90 23.37 -10.32 -7.01
N ASP A 91 22.94 -9.08 -6.78
CA ASP A 91 21.94 -8.39 -7.58
C ASP A 91 22.61 -7.63 -8.75
N ASP A 92 21.87 -7.34 -9.81
CA ASP A 92 22.33 -6.37 -10.80
C ASP A 92 22.35 -4.96 -10.18
N LEU A 93 23.32 -4.13 -10.57
CA LEU A 93 23.34 -2.70 -10.26
C LEU A 93 23.14 -1.93 -11.55
N VAL A 94 22.02 -1.23 -11.63
CA VAL A 94 21.57 -0.61 -12.88
C VAL A 94 21.35 0.88 -12.69
N TYR A 95 21.96 1.67 -13.56
CA TYR A 95 21.71 3.10 -13.68
C TYR A 95 20.53 3.36 -14.61
N GLY A 96 19.49 3.98 -14.05
CA GLY A 96 18.27 4.39 -14.74
C GLY A 96 18.32 5.81 -15.30
N GLY A 97 19.46 6.50 -15.26
CA GLY A 97 19.60 7.85 -15.79
C GLY A 97 19.36 8.96 -14.77
N SER A 98 19.11 10.16 -15.29
CA SER A 98 18.91 11.36 -14.50
C SER A 98 17.43 11.56 -14.15
N MET A 99 17.15 12.08 -12.96
CA MET A 99 15.80 12.35 -12.47
C MET A 99 15.67 13.75 -11.86
N PHE A 100 14.42 14.20 -11.70
CA PHE A 100 14.07 15.41 -10.98
C PHE A 100 13.59 15.06 -9.58
N SER A 101 14.27 15.55 -8.53
CA SER A 101 14.00 15.21 -7.12
C SER A 101 12.76 15.87 -6.51
N PHE A 102 12.10 16.80 -7.21
CA PHE A 102 10.98 17.58 -6.66
C PHE A 102 9.59 17.18 -7.21
N ASP A 103 9.51 16.15 -8.05
CA ASP A 103 8.26 15.71 -8.68
C ASP A 103 8.06 14.20 -8.50
N LEU A 104 7.35 13.82 -7.43
CA LEU A 104 7.07 12.43 -7.07
C LEU A 104 6.40 11.64 -8.21
N ALA A 105 5.49 12.28 -8.95
CA ALA A 105 4.79 11.62 -10.05
C ALA A 105 5.76 11.26 -11.19
N ARG A 106 6.65 12.19 -11.53
CA ARG A 106 7.69 11.97 -12.54
C ARG A 106 8.74 10.95 -12.10
N MET A 107 9.09 10.92 -10.81
CA MET A 107 9.98 9.89 -10.25
C MET A 107 9.37 8.49 -10.39
N MET A 108 8.08 8.34 -10.09
CA MET A 108 7.35 7.09 -10.23
C MET A 108 7.23 6.66 -11.70
N GLU A 109 6.94 7.60 -12.61
CA GLU A 109 6.90 7.35 -14.06
C GLU A 109 8.25 6.83 -14.57
N THR A 110 9.36 7.51 -14.21
CA THR A 110 10.71 7.11 -14.61
C THR A 110 11.09 5.73 -14.06
N ALA A 111 10.73 5.44 -12.80
CA ALA A 111 10.93 4.10 -12.22
C ALA A 111 10.13 3.03 -12.96
N THR A 112 8.89 3.33 -13.34
CA THR A 112 8.02 2.41 -14.10
C THR A 112 8.58 2.12 -15.50
N GLU A 113 9.06 3.14 -16.22
CA GLU A 113 9.72 2.96 -17.52
C GLU A 113 10.98 2.08 -17.39
N ALA A 114 11.77 2.28 -16.34
CA ALA A 114 12.95 1.49 -16.06
C ALA A 114 12.62 0.02 -15.75
N VAL A 115 11.56 -0.23 -14.97
CA VAL A 115 11.05 -1.59 -14.70
C VAL A 115 10.67 -2.29 -16.00
N GLN A 116 9.95 -1.61 -16.90
CA GLN A 116 9.55 -2.16 -18.20
C GLN A 116 10.76 -2.49 -19.07
N ALA A 117 11.76 -1.60 -19.10
CA ALA A 117 13.01 -1.85 -19.83
C ALA A 117 13.77 -3.07 -19.26
N TYR A 118 13.95 -3.14 -17.94
CA TYR A 118 14.66 -4.24 -17.30
C TYR A 118 13.92 -5.59 -17.47
N SER A 119 12.60 -5.60 -17.33
CA SER A 119 11.77 -6.79 -17.55
C SER A 119 11.83 -7.28 -19.00
N SER A 120 11.96 -6.37 -19.95
CA SER A 120 12.11 -6.73 -21.38
C SER A 120 13.43 -7.47 -21.60
N LEU A 121 14.54 -6.97 -21.04
CA LEU A 121 15.85 -7.65 -21.09
C LEU A 121 15.78 -9.05 -20.46
N CYS A 122 15.08 -9.20 -19.34
CA CYS A 122 14.88 -10.50 -18.68
C CYS A 122 14.09 -11.47 -19.57
N SER A 123 13.04 -10.98 -20.23
CA SER A 123 12.20 -11.79 -21.12
C SER A 123 12.97 -12.26 -22.36
N ASP A 124 13.79 -11.37 -22.94
CA ASP A 124 14.62 -11.69 -24.10
C ASP A 124 15.70 -12.73 -23.75
N ALA A 125 16.35 -12.60 -22.59
CA ALA A 125 17.32 -13.59 -22.12
C ALA A 125 16.68 -14.98 -21.89
N LEU A 126 15.46 -15.02 -21.34
CA LEU A 126 14.69 -16.25 -21.19
C LEU A 126 14.30 -16.86 -22.54
N ALA A 127 13.92 -16.04 -23.52
CA ALA A 127 13.62 -16.51 -24.88
C ALA A 127 14.86 -17.06 -25.61
N MET A 128 16.04 -16.48 -25.39
CA MET A 128 17.30 -16.93 -25.98
C MET A 128 17.86 -18.20 -25.32
N THR A 129 17.55 -18.45 -24.06
CA THR A 129 17.92 -19.68 -23.33
C THR A 129 16.91 -20.81 -23.51
N SER A 130 15.70 -20.49 -23.98
CA SER A 130 14.70 -21.46 -24.43
C SER A 130 15.11 -22.02 -25.80
N THR A 131 15.76 -23.19 -25.81
CA THR A 131 15.72 -24.05 -27.00
C THR A 131 14.26 -24.31 -27.36
N PRO A 132 13.86 -24.33 -28.65
CA PRO A 132 12.46 -24.28 -29.05
C PRO A 132 11.72 -25.55 -28.60
N ALA A 133 11.06 -25.47 -27.45
CA ALA A 133 10.12 -26.48 -26.97
C ALA A 133 8.76 -26.28 -27.64
N GLU A 134 8.74 -26.24 -28.97
CA GLU A 134 7.51 -26.20 -29.78
C GLU A 134 6.77 -27.56 -29.79
N GLY A 135 7.29 -28.58 -29.09
CA GLY A 135 6.69 -29.92 -29.02
C GLY A 135 5.79 -30.19 -27.81
N ALA A 136 5.92 -29.45 -26.70
CA ALA A 136 5.22 -29.78 -25.45
C ALA A 136 3.81 -29.16 -25.36
N ALA A 137 3.62 -27.96 -25.92
CA ALA A 137 2.32 -27.30 -25.94
C ALA A 137 1.32 -27.98 -26.90
N ALA A 138 1.80 -28.63 -27.97
CA ALA A 138 0.97 -29.36 -28.92
C ALA A 138 0.38 -30.65 -28.33
N ALA A 139 1.15 -31.39 -27.52
CA ALA A 139 0.71 -32.66 -26.93
C ALA A 139 -0.43 -32.48 -25.92
N ILE A 140 -0.42 -31.38 -25.16
CA ILE A 140 -1.44 -31.10 -24.13
C ILE A 140 -2.76 -30.63 -24.78
N SER A 141 -2.67 -30.01 -25.96
CA SER A 141 -3.85 -29.50 -26.68
C SER A 141 -4.64 -30.60 -27.41
N GLU A 142 -3.97 -31.69 -27.84
CA GLU A 142 -4.64 -32.86 -28.41
C GLU A 142 -5.39 -33.68 -27.35
N GLU A 143 -4.81 -33.88 -26.17
CA GLU A 143 -5.40 -34.71 -25.12
C GLU A 143 -6.63 -34.06 -24.46
N LEU A 144 -6.68 -32.72 -24.40
CA LEU A 144 -7.81 -31.97 -23.82
C LEU A 144 -9.03 -31.86 -24.75
N ARG A 145 -8.84 -32.10 -26.06
CA ARG A 145 -9.91 -32.01 -27.06
C ARG A 145 -10.83 -33.24 -27.05
N ASP A 146 -10.31 -34.41 -26.68
CA ASP A 146 -11.09 -35.66 -26.64
C ASP A 146 -11.99 -35.78 -25.40
N THR A 147 -11.77 -34.99 -24.35
CA THR A 147 -12.54 -35.06 -23.09
C THR A 147 -13.80 -34.20 -23.04
N LEU A 148 -14.08 -33.38 -24.05
CA LEU A 148 -15.22 -32.44 -24.02
C LEU A 148 -16.24 -32.75 -25.14
N GLN A 149 -16.97 -33.86 -24.98
CA GLN A 149 -18.24 -34.07 -25.66
C GLN A 149 -19.38 -34.35 -24.66
N ALA A 150 -20.43 -33.53 -24.80
CA ALA A 150 -21.82 -33.66 -24.32
C ALA A 150 -22.21 -32.90 -23.01
N PRO A 151 -23.49 -32.53 -22.81
CA PRO A 151 -24.04 -31.18 -23.04
C PRO A 151 -24.63 -30.52 -21.76
N PRO A 152 -25.15 -29.26 -21.80
CA PRO A 152 -25.52 -28.53 -20.59
C PRO A 152 -26.95 -28.83 -20.12
N THR A 153 -27.19 -28.74 -18.81
CA THR A 153 -28.54 -28.58 -18.24
C THR A 153 -28.46 -27.59 -17.08
N ALA A 154 -29.36 -26.61 -17.09
CA ALA A 154 -29.42 -25.49 -16.16
C ALA A 154 -30.25 -25.82 -14.92
N GLU A 155 -29.86 -25.29 -13.76
CA GLU A 155 -30.74 -24.94 -12.64
C GLU A 155 -30.25 -23.62 -12.00
N PRO A 156 -31.14 -22.76 -11.46
CA PRO A 156 -30.75 -21.47 -10.87
C PRO A 156 -30.47 -21.62 -9.36
N GLU A 157 -29.33 -21.09 -8.92
CA GLU A 157 -28.95 -21.03 -7.49
C GLU A 157 -29.63 -19.83 -6.77
N PRO A 158 -29.94 -19.97 -5.47
CA PRO A 158 -30.63 -18.95 -4.67
C PRO A 158 -29.67 -17.84 -4.21
N GLU A 159 -30.24 -16.66 -3.91
CA GLU A 159 -29.53 -15.48 -3.42
C GLU A 159 -28.75 -15.76 -2.11
N PRO A 160 -27.52 -15.25 -1.94
CA PRO A 160 -26.76 -15.45 -0.71
C PRO A 160 -27.20 -14.50 0.41
N GLU A 161 -27.23 -15.04 1.62
CA GLU A 161 -27.44 -14.35 2.90
C GLU A 161 -26.22 -13.47 3.26
N GLU A 162 -26.46 -12.44 4.08
CA GLU A 162 -25.48 -11.41 4.48
C GLU A 162 -24.22 -12.00 5.15
N GLU A 163 -23.09 -11.88 4.45
CA GLU A 163 -21.74 -12.21 4.94
C GLU A 163 -21.27 -11.18 6.01
N PRO A 164 -20.51 -11.60 7.03
CA PRO A 164 -19.94 -10.68 8.01
C PRO A 164 -18.92 -9.73 7.36
N ASP A 165 -18.92 -8.48 7.82
CA ASP A 165 -18.22 -7.33 7.22
C ASP A 165 -16.67 -7.51 7.20
N GLU A 166 -16.14 -8.11 6.13
CA GLU A 166 -14.70 -8.38 5.94
C GLU A 166 -13.83 -7.11 5.92
N SER A 167 -14.44 -5.94 5.68
CA SER A 167 -13.81 -4.61 5.65
C SER A 167 -13.04 -4.28 6.94
N LEU A 168 -13.57 -4.72 8.08
CA LEU A 168 -13.01 -4.47 9.41
C LEU A 168 -11.68 -5.21 9.62
N ASN A 169 -11.52 -6.38 9.02
CA ASN A 169 -10.34 -7.23 9.14
C ASN A 169 -9.15 -6.66 8.34
N VAL A 170 -9.44 -5.96 7.24
CA VAL A 170 -8.43 -5.25 6.41
C VAL A 170 -7.79 -4.13 7.21
N ASN A 171 -8.64 -3.29 7.79
CA ASN A 171 -8.25 -2.09 8.50
C ASN A 171 -7.40 -2.44 9.73
N GLU A 172 -7.71 -3.52 10.43
CA GLU A 172 -6.90 -4.03 11.56
C GLU A 172 -5.43 -4.30 11.16
N VAL A 173 -5.21 -4.96 10.01
CA VAL A 173 -3.86 -5.23 9.53
C VAL A 173 -3.16 -3.94 9.09
N LEU A 174 -3.85 -3.06 8.34
CA LEU A 174 -3.28 -1.78 7.90
C LEU A 174 -2.81 -0.93 9.07
N PHE A 175 -3.66 -0.77 10.10
CA PHE A 175 -3.35 0.02 11.28
C PHE A 175 -2.12 -0.52 12.02
N SER A 176 -1.85 -1.83 11.97
CA SER A 176 -0.67 -2.40 12.63
C SER A 176 0.68 -1.90 12.05
N PHE A 177 0.71 -1.50 10.78
CA PHE A 177 1.91 -1.03 10.08
C PHE A 177 2.09 0.50 10.10
N MET A 178 1.07 1.24 10.54
CA MET A 178 1.08 2.70 10.52
C MET A 178 1.85 3.29 11.70
N SER A 179 2.49 4.44 11.47
CA SER A 179 3.03 5.25 12.57
C SER A 179 1.91 5.82 13.44
N GLU A 180 2.20 6.21 14.68
CA GLU A 180 1.22 6.88 15.54
C GLU A 180 0.66 8.16 14.90
N SER A 181 1.51 8.93 14.21
CA SER A 181 1.09 10.13 13.47
C SER A 181 0.10 9.81 12.36
N ASP A 182 0.35 8.75 11.58
CA ASP A 182 -0.54 8.37 10.49
C ASP A 182 -1.88 7.83 11.03
N LYS A 183 -1.83 7.05 12.12
CA LYS A 183 -3.05 6.59 12.82
C LYS A 183 -3.90 7.75 13.31
N LEU A 184 -3.29 8.82 13.84
CA LEU A 184 -4.02 10.03 14.24
C LEU A 184 -4.59 10.81 13.05
N GLY A 185 -3.89 10.80 11.92
CA GLY A 185 -4.38 11.31 10.65
C GLY A 185 -5.65 10.58 10.19
N GLU A 186 -5.63 9.24 10.23
CA GLU A 186 -6.81 8.43 9.90
C GLU A 186 -7.95 8.60 10.91
N LEU A 187 -7.65 8.62 12.21
CA LEU A 187 -8.63 8.90 13.25
C LEU A 187 -9.37 10.22 12.99
N SER A 188 -8.64 11.25 12.57
CA SER A 188 -9.23 12.56 12.22
C SER A 188 -10.18 12.48 11.03
N LYS A 189 -9.85 11.69 10.00
CA LYS A 189 -10.73 11.48 8.84
C LYS A 189 -11.98 10.68 9.22
N LEU A 190 -11.82 9.62 10.01
CA LEU A 190 -12.94 8.81 10.50
C LEU A 190 -13.89 9.62 11.38
N LEU A 191 -13.35 10.46 12.28
CA LEU A 191 -14.18 11.38 13.08
C LEU A 191 -14.95 12.39 12.22
N GLY A 192 -14.34 12.87 11.14
CA GLY A 192 -15.03 13.73 10.16
C GLY A 192 -16.19 13.00 9.47
N ARG A 193 -15.97 11.76 9.03
CA ARG A 193 -17.01 10.90 8.44
C ARG A 193 -18.12 10.59 9.44
N LEU A 194 -17.78 10.25 10.68
CA LEU A 194 -18.74 9.98 11.75
C LEU A 194 -19.63 11.20 12.00
N ARG A 195 -19.04 12.40 12.13
CA ARG A 195 -19.82 13.63 12.35
C ARG A 195 -20.73 13.94 11.18
N PHE A 196 -20.25 13.76 9.95
CA PHE A 196 -21.09 13.92 8.76
C PHE A 196 -22.29 12.95 8.76
N ALA A 197 -22.09 11.70 9.14
CA ALA A 197 -23.16 10.71 9.25
C ALA A 197 -24.16 11.05 10.36
N VAL A 198 -23.68 11.44 11.55
CA VAL A 198 -24.51 11.87 12.67
C VAL A 198 -25.33 13.12 12.31
N ASP A 199 -24.73 14.13 11.68
CA ASP A 199 -25.42 15.33 11.20
C ASP A 199 -26.46 15.00 10.12
N GLY A 200 -26.15 14.01 9.26
CA GLY A 200 -27.05 13.48 8.23
C GLY A 200 -28.15 12.56 8.77
N SER A 201 -28.16 12.25 10.07
CA SER A 201 -29.03 11.25 10.70
C SER A 201 -28.91 9.84 10.07
N ASP A 202 -27.76 9.52 9.48
CA ASP A 202 -27.46 8.21 8.91
C ASP A 202 -26.83 7.31 9.98
N GLN A 203 -27.70 6.63 10.75
CA GLN A 203 -27.27 5.77 11.85
C GLN A 203 -26.48 4.56 11.36
N ALA A 204 -26.79 4.02 10.17
CA ALA A 204 -26.07 2.89 9.63
C ALA A 204 -24.61 3.27 9.32
N ALA A 205 -24.39 4.39 8.63
CA ALA A 205 -23.05 4.90 8.37
C ALA A 205 -22.31 5.32 9.66
N ALA A 206 -23.02 5.88 10.65
CA ALA A 206 -22.43 6.24 11.93
C ALA A 206 -21.95 5.01 12.72
N ASP A 207 -22.73 3.93 12.72
CA ASP A 207 -22.37 2.67 13.37
C ASP A 207 -21.18 2.01 12.67
N GLU A 208 -21.16 1.95 11.34
CA GLU A 208 -20.05 1.41 10.55
C GLU A 208 -18.73 2.14 10.89
N VAL A 209 -18.72 3.47 10.82
CA VAL A 209 -17.53 4.28 11.14
C VAL A 209 -17.15 4.15 12.62
N SER A 210 -18.11 3.98 13.52
CA SER A 210 -17.84 3.75 14.95
C SER A 210 -17.10 2.44 15.19
N VAL A 211 -17.44 1.38 14.45
CA VAL A 211 -16.71 0.11 14.51
C VAL A 211 -15.29 0.27 13.97
N GLU A 212 -15.12 0.99 12.85
CA GLU A 212 -13.81 1.29 12.26
C GLU A 212 -12.89 2.06 13.23
N ILE A 213 -13.41 3.10 13.90
CA ILE A 213 -12.70 3.84 14.96
C ILE A 213 -12.31 2.93 16.12
N THR A 214 -13.18 1.99 16.50
CA THR A 214 -12.92 1.04 17.58
C THR A 214 -11.79 0.07 17.23
N VAL A 215 -11.70 -0.37 15.98
CA VAL A 215 -10.58 -1.19 15.48
C VAL A 215 -9.28 -0.39 15.52
N LEU A 216 -9.28 0.85 15.00
CA LEU A 216 -8.11 1.75 15.04
C LEU A 216 -7.62 2.01 16.47
N ALA A 217 -8.54 2.19 17.41
CA ALA A 217 -8.23 2.45 18.81
C ALA A 217 -7.38 1.34 19.46
N ARG A 218 -7.50 0.08 19.01
CA ARG A 218 -6.69 -1.05 19.52
C ARG A 218 -5.20 -0.91 19.20
N HIS A 219 -4.85 -0.09 18.22
CA HIS A 219 -3.47 0.13 17.77
C HIS A 219 -2.89 1.48 18.24
N LEU A 220 -3.61 2.18 19.14
CA LEU A 220 -3.20 3.44 19.75
C LEU A 220 -3.01 3.27 21.27
N PRO A 221 -2.17 4.10 21.91
CA PRO A 221 -2.00 4.05 23.37
C PRO A 221 -3.31 4.32 24.10
N GLU A 222 -3.58 3.60 25.20
CA GLU A 222 -4.77 3.83 26.04
C GLU A 222 -4.84 5.26 26.58
N SER A 223 -3.68 5.91 26.76
CA SER A 223 -3.57 7.30 27.20
C SER A 223 -4.25 8.29 26.24
N PHE A 224 -4.50 7.91 24.98
CA PHE A 224 -5.17 8.74 23.98
C PHE A 224 -6.69 8.81 24.21
N LYS A 225 -7.26 7.87 24.98
CA LYS A 225 -8.69 7.86 25.33
C LYS A 225 -9.62 7.92 24.10
N VAL A 226 -9.28 7.18 23.04
CA VAL A 226 -10.03 7.17 21.77
C VAL A 226 -11.49 6.75 21.96
N GLY A 227 -11.78 5.88 22.93
CA GLY A 227 -13.16 5.52 23.29
C GLY A 227 -13.99 6.71 23.80
N ASP A 228 -13.42 7.56 24.66
CA ASP A 228 -14.10 8.76 25.13
C ASP A 228 -14.34 9.78 24.00
N LEU A 229 -13.39 9.86 23.06
CA LEU A 229 -13.49 10.68 21.85
C LEU A 229 -14.60 10.17 20.93
N LEU A 230 -14.69 8.86 20.72
CA LEU A 230 -15.75 8.24 19.94
C LEU A 230 -17.13 8.55 20.55
N GLU A 231 -17.30 8.36 21.87
CA GLU A 231 -18.55 8.70 22.55
C GLU A 231 -18.91 10.19 22.42
N ALA A 232 -17.92 11.07 22.53
CA ALA A 232 -18.12 12.50 22.32
C ALA A 232 -18.48 12.86 20.87
N ALA A 233 -18.21 12.00 19.90
CA ALA A 233 -18.48 12.24 18.48
C ALA A 233 -19.83 11.65 17.99
N LYS A 234 -20.54 10.88 18.82
CA LYS A 234 -21.83 10.24 18.49
C LYS A 234 -23.05 11.17 18.58
N ASP A 235 -22.87 12.39 19.06
CA ASP A 235 -23.93 13.40 19.18
C ASP A 235 -23.54 14.67 18.39
N ASN A 236 -24.52 15.45 17.94
CA ASN A 236 -24.32 16.66 17.14
C ASN A 236 -24.49 17.97 17.93
N SER A 237 -24.55 17.93 19.26
CA SER A 237 -24.57 19.15 20.07
C SER A 237 -23.29 19.98 19.89
N GLU A 238 -23.37 21.29 20.15
CA GLU A 238 -22.16 22.14 20.17
C GLU A 238 -21.15 21.66 21.21
N ARG A 239 -21.66 21.09 22.32
CA ARG A 239 -20.84 20.55 23.39
C ARG A 239 -20.08 19.30 22.96
N SER A 240 -20.74 18.34 22.31
CA SER A 240 -20.12 17.12 21.80
C SER A 240 -19.03 17.47 20.77
N SER A 241 -19.33 18.44 19.90
CA SER A 241 -18.40 19.00 18.92
C SER A 241 -17.15 19.61 19.56
N GLN A 242 -17.30 20.34 20.67
CA GLN A 242 -16.19 20.91 21.43
C GLN A 242 -15.38 19.83 22.17
N LEU A 243 -16.05 18.84 22.78
CA LEU A 243 -15.39 17.72 23.44
C LEU A 243 -14.55 16.91 22.44
N ALA A 244 -15.10 16.54 21.29
CA ALA A 244 -14.39 15.79 20.26
C ALA A 244 -13.14 16.56 19.78
N LYS A 245 -13.24 17.88 19.62
CA LYS A 245 -12.10 18.73 19.27
C LYS A 245 -11.00 18.71 20.34
N LEU A 246 -11.37 18.87 21.61
CA LEU A 246 -10.39 18.85 22.71
C LEU A 246 -9.69 17.50 22.83
N TYR A 247 -10.42 16.40 22.65
CA TYR A 247 -9.85 15.05 22.67
C TYR A 247 -8.88 14.81 21.51
N ILE A 248 -9.23 15.18 20.27
CA ILE A 248 -8.32 14.97 19.13
C ILE A 248 -7.07 15.85 19.24
N ASP A 249 -7.22 17.13 19.63
CA ASP A 249 -6.08 18.02 19.88
C ASP A 249 -5.17 17.44 20.96
N ARG A 250 -5.74 16.86 22.02
CA ARG A 250 -4.98 16.19 23.08
C ARG A 250 -4.20 14.98 22.57
N CYS A 251 -4.79 14.16 21.70
CA CYS A 251 -4.11 13.02 21.09
C CYS A 251 -2.86 13.47 20.30
N PHE A 252 -2.99 14.53 19.50
CA PHE A 252 -1.86 15.10 18.76
C PHE A 252 -0.77 15.67 19.67
N ARG A 253 -1.13 16.32 20.79
CA ARG A 253 -0.14 16.79 21.78
C ARG A 253 0.62 15.63 22.42
N LEU A 254 -0.07 14.55 22.75
CA LEU A 254 0.56 13.35 23.30
C LEU A 254 1.50 12.66 22.30
N SER A 255 1.13 12.57 21.02
CA SER A 255 1.98 11.90 20.01
C SER A 255 3.30 12.61 19.74
N VAL A 256 3.40 13.92 20.03
CA VAL A 256 4.65 14.69 19.90
C VAL A 256 5.37 14.90 21.25
N GLY A 257 4.88 14.27 22.33
CA GLY A 257 5.50 14.33 23.66
C GLY A 257 5.18 15.59 24.49
N GLU A 258 4.18 16.38 24.11
CA GLU A 258 3.79 17.61 24.81
C GLU A 258 2.81 17.33 25.98
N GLU A 259 3.27 16.62 27.00
CA GLU A 259 2.43 16.18 28.15
C GLU A 259 1.78 17.34 28.92
N ILE A 260 2.47 18.48 29.04
CA ILE A 260 1.95 19.66 29.74
C ILE A 260 0.73 20.23 29.01
N ALA A 261 0.83 20.41 27.69
CA ALA A 261 -0.28 20.90 26.87
C ALA A 261 -1.45 19.91 26.86
N ALA A 262 -1.16 18.59 26.84
CA ALA A 262 -2.18 17.56 26.96
C ALA A 262 -2.93 17.61 28.30
N THR A 263 -2.22 17.94 29.40
CA THR A 263 -2.80 18.09 30.74
C THR A 263 -3.73 19.31 30.83
N GLU A 264 -3.37 20.42 30.18
CA GLU A 264 -4.24 21.60 30.09
C GLU A 264 -5.53 21.30 29.31
N LEU A 265 -5.44 20.47 28.26
CA LEU A 265 -6.60 20.00 27.52
C LEU A 265 -7.45 19.02 28.35
N ASP A 266 -6.85 18.13 29.14
CA ASP A 266 -7.58 17.27 30.09
C ASP A 266 -8.43 18.10 31.07
N ALA A 267 -7.88 19.20 31.59
CA ALA A 267 -8.62 20.10 32.49
C ALA A 267 -9.81 20.77 31.79
N GLN A 268 -9.64 21.20 30.54
CA GLN A 268 -10.72 21.77 29.72
C GLN A 268 -11.82 20.73 29.40
N ILE A 269 -11.42 19.50 29.07
CA ILE A 269 -12.34 18.38 28.82
C ILE A 269 -13.17 18.11 30.08
N GLN A 270 -12.53 18.05 31.26
CA GLN A 270 -13.23 17.80 32.52
C GLN A 270 -14.20 18.92 32.86
N LEU A 271 -13.77 20.18 32.72
CA LEU A 271 -14.62 21.34 32.96
C LEU A 271 -15.85 21.35 32.05
N LEU A 272 -15.68 20.98 30.78
CA LEU A 272 -16.78 20.87 29.83
C LEU A 272 -17.69 19.68 30.13
N LYS A 273 -17.15 18.55 30.65
CA LYS A 273 -17.93 17.40 31.12
C LYS A 273 -18.78 17.73 32.37
N ASP A 274 -18.26 18.55 33.28
CA ASP A 274 -18.93 18.89 34.54
C ASP A 274 -20.07 19.93 34.38
N GLN A 275 -20.19 20.57 33.22
CA GLN A 275 -21.28 21.51 32.91
C GLN A 275 -22.62 20.82 32.55
N ALA A 276 -22.75 19.50 32.75
CA ALA A 276 -23.96 18.72 32.47
C ALA A 276 -24.82 18.52 33.72
#